data_AF-A0A957AHH3-F1
#
_entry.id   AF-A0A957AHH3-F1
#
_cell.length_a   1.000
_cell.length_b   1.000
_cell.length_c   1.000
_cell.angle_alpha   90.00
_cell.angle_beta   90.00
_cell.angle_gamma   90.00
#
_symmetry.space_group_name_H-M   'P 1'
#
loop_
_entity.id
_entity.type
_entity.pdbx_description
1 polymer ?
#
loop_
_entity_poly.entity_id
_entity_poly.type
_entity_poly.pdbx_seq_one_letter_code
_entity_poly.pdbx_strand_id
1 'polypeptide(L)'
;MSKLLATGLLTLTITLVPLAFFWLGRQLLADSPVRAMQDNLDDLFKIVIVSVVVSAYLGALGLVVSAFTSRKAIAVGVIVVAFLFSSALAGVLQEVFGNPDQKAWFALISPARTITEFVLGIWGQVNSDGAFGNPLETWIYGAAMIVIMLICCAIMYWRYVPED
;
A
#
# COMPACT_ATOMS: atom_id res chain seq x y z
N MET A 1 -16.41 1.45 13.19
CA MET A 1 -15.00 1.64 13.60
C MET A 1 -14.28 0.33 13.96
N SER A 2 -14.87 -0.56 14.76
CA SER A 2 -14.29 -1.86 15.15
C SER A 2 -13.91 -2.79 13.97
N LYS A 3 -14.69 -2.81 12.88
CA LYS A 3 -14.35 -3.57 11.67
C LYS A 3 -13.11 -3.06 10.93
N LEU A 4 -12.85 -1.75 11.01
CA LEU A 4 -11.68 -1.09 10.40
C LEU A 4 -10.39 -1.54 11.07
N LEU A 5 -10.39 -1.53 12.41
CA LEU A 5 -9.27 -1.98 13.21
C LEU A 5 -9.01 -3.48 13.06
N ALA A 6 -10.05 -4.31 13.01
CA ALA A 6 -9.90 -5.75 12.85
C ALA A 6 -9.27 -6.13 11.51
N THR A 7 -9.73 -5.54 10.39
CA THR A 7 -9.12 -5.79 9.07
C THR A 7 -7.70 -5.25 9.01
N GLY A 8 -7.47 -4.03 9.54
CA GLY A 8 -6.13 -3.44 9.61
C GLY A 8 -5.16 -4.32 10.39
N LEU A 9 -5.56 -4.82 11.58
CA LEU A 9 -4.75 -5.72 12.41
C LEU A 9 -4.47 -7.07 11.73
N LEU A 10 -5.46 -7.66 11.07
CA LEU A 10 -5.28 -8.92 10.34
C LEU A 10 -4.29 -8.74 9.18
N THR A 11 -4.48 -7.71 8.36
CA THR A 11 -3.58 -7.42 7.24
C THR A 11 -2.19 -7.06 7.75
N LEU A 12 -2.08 -6.32 8.85
CA LEU A 12 -0.82 -6.00 9.51
C LEU A 12 -0.11 -7.27 10.01
N THR A 13 -0.84 -8.23 10.57
CA THR A 13 -0.24 -9.49 11.02
C THR A 13 0.28 -10.29 9.82
N ILE A 14 -0.48 -10.34 8.73
CA ILE A 14 -0.10 -11.07 7.51
C ILE A 14 1.13 -10.45 6.84
N THR A 15 1.32 -9.13 6.90
CA THR A 15 2.50 -8.47 6.31
C THR A 15 3.69 -8.42 7.27
N LEU A 16 3.46 -8.06 8.53
CA LEU A 16 4.50 -7.84 9.52
C LEU A 16 5.17 -9.14 9.94
N VAL A 17 4.40 -10.21 10.15
CA VAL A 17 4.95 -11.47 10.68
C VAL A 17 5.98 -12.06 9.72
N PRO A 18 5.69 -12.28 8.41
CA PRO A 18 6.70 -12.82 7.49
C PRO A 18 7.93 -11.93 7.35
N LEU A 19 7.75 -10.60 7.31
CA LEU A 19 8.88 -9.67 7.22
C LEU A 19 9.75 -9.69 8.48
N ALA A 20 9.13 -9.74 9.66
CA ALA A 20 9.85 -9.84 10.93
C ALA A 20 10.64 -11.15 11.01
N PHE A 21 10.03 -12.28 10.60
CA PHE A 21 10.71 -13.57 10.53
C PHE A 21 11.88 -13.54 9.52
N PHE A 22 11.69 -12.91 8.36
CA PHE A 22 12.75 -12.76 7.35
C PHE A 22 13.91 -11.90 7.87
N TRP A 23 13.61 -10.76 8.49
CA TRP A 23 14.62 -9.87 9.08
C TRP A 23 15.39 -10.58 10.20
N LEU A 24 14.68 -11.30 11.07
CA LEU A 24 15.26 -12.03 12.19
C LEU A 24 16.13 -13.20 11.70
N GLY A 25 15.67 -13.93 10.67
CA GLY A 25 16.47 -14.97 10.00
C GLY A 25 17.75 -14.42 9.39
N ARG A 26 17.68 -13.27 8.70
CA ARG A 26 18.88 -12.60 8.14
C ARG A 26 19.87 -12.22 9.23
N GLN A 27 19.39 -11.78 10.39
CA GLN A 27 20.26 -11.35 11.48
C GLN A 27 20.92 -12.49 12.24
N LEU A 28 20.21 -13.60 12.43
CA LEU A 28 20.74 -14.80 13.09
C LEU A 28 21.81 -15.51 12.25
N LEU A 29 21.81 -15.30 10.93
CA LEU A 29 22.80 -15.82 10.00
C LEU A 29 24.05 -14.93 9.88
N ALA A 30 24.08 -13.77 10.55
CA ALA A 30 25.23 -12.86 10.54
C ALA A 30 26.33 -13.29 11.52
N ASP A 31 27.59 -13.02 11.19
CA ASP A 31 28.76 -13.39 12.02
C ASP A 31 28.73 -12.77 13.43
N SER A 32 28.00 -11.67 13.63
CA SER A 32 27.77 -11.06 14.94
C SER A 32 26.32 -10.60 15.11
N PRO A 33 25.41 -11.49 15.56
CA PRO A 33 23.97 -11.25 15.52
C PRO A 33 23.53 -10.05 16.37
N VAL A 34 24.17 -9.81 17.51
CA VAL A 34 23.82 -8.71 18.43
C VAL A 34 24.18 -7.33 17.85
N ARG A 35 25.36 -7.20 17.22
CA ARG A 35 25.78 -5.95 16.57
C ARG A 35 24.94 -5.67 15.34
N ALA A 36 24.71 -6.70 14.53
CA ALA A 36 23.86 -6.58 13.36
C ALA A 36 22.44 -6.13 13.77
N MET A 37 21.89 -6.65 14.88
CA MET A 37 20.59 -6.24 15.41
C MET A 37 20.53 -4.76 15.75
N GLN A 38 21.58 -4.20 16.37
CA GLN A 38 21.67 -2.78 16.70
C GLN A 38 21.80 -1.91 15.44
N ASP A 39 22.63 -2.35 14.48
CA ASP A 39 22.88 -1.60 13.24
C ASP A 39 21.67 -1.55 12.30
N ASN A 40 20.75 -2.51 12.41
CA ASN A 40 19.54 -2.61 11.55
C ASN A 40 18.23 -2.28 12.29
N LEU A 41 18.29 -1.63 13.45
CA LEU A 41 17.08 -1.18 14.16
C LEU A 41 16.23 -0.22 13.32
N ASP A 42 16.88 0.60 12.50
CA ASP A 42 16.19 1.54 11.59
C ASP A 42 15.36 0.79 10.54
N ASP A 43 15.86 -0.34 10.03
CA ASP A 43 15.11 -1.20 9.11
C ASP A 43 13.90 -1.83 9.78
N LEU A 44 14.01 -2.24 11.05
CA LEU A 44 12.87 -2.76 11.80
C LEU A 44 11.76 -1.71 11.93
N PHE A 45 12.13 -0.45 12.19
CA PHE A 45 11.17 0.65 12.28
C PHE A 45 10.49 0.94 10.92
N LYS A 46 11.26 0.96 9.83
CA LYS A 46 10.72 1.09 8.46
C LYS A 46 9.75 -0.03 8.12
N ILE A 47 10.06 -1.27 8.47
CA ILE A 47 9.18 -2.44 8.28
C ILE A 47 7.85 -2.24 8.99
N VAL A 48 7.87 -1.78 10.25
CA VAL A 48 6.64 -1.53 11.02
C VAL A 48 5.81 -0.43 10.36
N ILE A 49 6.42 0.70 10.01
CA ILE A 49 5.72 1.82 9.36
C ILE A 49 5.06 1.36 8.05
N VAL A 50 5.83 0.71 7.19
CA VAL A 50 5.35 0.25 5.89
C VAL A 50 4.21 -0.75 6.06
N SER A 51 4.36 -1.70 6.98
CA SER A 51 3.31 -2.69 7.27
C SER A 51 2.02 -2.03 7.76
N VAL A 52 2.10 -1.02 8.63
CA VAL A 52 0.95 -0.26 9.14
C VAL A 52 0.27 0.53 8.00
N VAL A 53 1.04 1.28 7.22
CA VAL A 53 0.49 2.13 6.16
C VAL A 53 -0.17 1.28 5.06
N VAL A 54 0.50 0.22 4.60
CA VAL A 54 -0.02 -0.67 3.56
C VAL A 54 -1.25 -1.44 4.04
N SER A 55 -1.24 -1.94 5.28
CA SER A 55 -2.39 -2.68 5.83
C SER A 55 -3.60 -1.78 6.04
N ALA A 56 -3.41 -0.57 6.56
CA ALA A 56 -4.48 0.42 6.70
C ALA A 56 -5.06 0.82 5.34
N TYR A 57 -4.21 1.02 4.34
CA TYR A 57 -4.61 1.39 2.99
C TYR A 57 -5.45 0.30 2.30
N LEU A 58 -4.95 -0.94 2.29
CA LEU A 58 -5.69 -2.08 1.73
C LEU A 58 -6.98 -2.36 2.51
N GLY A 59 -6.94 -2.22 3.85
CA GLY A 59 -8.10 -2.35 4.71
C GLY A 59 -9.17 -1.31 4.39
N ALA A 60 -8.80 -0.04 4.22
CA ALA A 60 -9.72 1.05 3.87
C ALA A 60 -10.41 0.80 2.52
N LEU A 61 -9.64 0.40 1.50
CA LEU A 61 -10.17 0.07 0.18
C LEU A 61 -11.15 -1.11 0.23
N GLY A 62 -10.77 -2.20 0.90
CA GLY A 62 -11.63 -3.39 1.03
C GLY A 62 -12.94 -3.08 1.78
N LEU A 63 -12.88 -2.21 2.79
CA LEU A 63 -14.05 -1.82 3.57
C LEU A 63 -15.01 -0.93 2.81
N VAL A 64 -14.50 0.03 2.03
CA VAL A 64 -15.36 0.85 1.16
C VAL A 64 -16.11 -0.04 0.18
N VAL A 65 -15.44 -0.96 -0.51
CA VAL A 65 -16.12 -1.87 -1.45
C VAL A 65 -17.11 -2.78 -0.73
N SER A 66 -16.75 -3.27 0.46
CA SER A 66 -17.67 -4.07 1.28
C SER A 66 -18.87 -3.27 1.80
N ALA A 67 -18.78 -1.95 1.93
CA ALA A 67 -19.91 -1.11 2.36
C ALA A 67 -20.99 -1.00 1.27
N PHE A 68 -20.62 -1.16 -0.01
CA PHE A 68 -21.56 -1.14 -1.14
C PHE A 68 -22.11 -2.53 -1.51
N THR A 69 -21.65 -3.60 -0.86
CA THR A 69 -22.00 -4.98 -1.27
C THR A 69 -22.46 -5.82 -0.08
N SER A 70 -23.71 -6.32 -0.11
CA SER A 70 -24.24 -7.19 0.96
C SER A 70 -23.70 -8.62 0.93
N ARG A 71 -23.15 -9.07 -0.21
CA ARG A 71 -22.61 -10.44 -0.40
C ARG A 71 -21.08 -10.43 -0.39
N LYS A 72 -20.48 -11.12 0.59
CA LYS A 72 -19.03 -11.20 0.79
C LYS A 72 -18.25 -11.66 -0.45
N ALA A 73 -18.76 -12.68 -1.16
CA ALA A 73 -18.10 -13.20 -2.36
C ALA A 73 -18.05 -12.18 -3.52
N ILE A 74 -19.10 -11.35 -3.66
CA ILE A 74 -19.14 -10.32 -4.70
C ILE A 74 -18.16 -9.20 -4.36
N ALA A 75 -18.06 -8.81 -3.09
CA ALA A 75 -17.12 -7.77 -2.66
C ALA A 75 -15.66 -8.13 -3.00
N VAL A 76 -15.26 -9.38 -2.73
CA VAL A 76 -13.92 -9.87 -3.06
C VAL A 76 -13.68 -9.84 -4.58
N GLY A 77 -14.64 -10.32 -5.37
CA GLY A 77 -14.54 -10.28 -6.83
C GLY A 77 -14.38 -8.86 -7.38
N VAL A 78 -15.16 -7.91 -6.86
CA VAL A 78 -15.08 -6.50 -7.25
C VAL A 78 -13.72 -5.89 -6.89
N ILE A 79 -13.17 -6.18 -5.71
CA ILE A 79 -11.84 -5.69 -5.30
C ILE A 79 -10.77 -6.19 -6.29
N VAL A 80 -10.78 -7.49 -6.61
CA VAL A 80 -9.80 -8.08 -7.54
C VAL A 80 -9.92 -7.45 -8.92
N VAL A 81 -11.13 -7.37 -9.47
CA VAL A 81 -11.35 -6.77 -10.80
C VAL A 81 -10.95 -5.29 -10.82
N ALA A 82 -11.30 -4.53 -9.78
CA ALA A 82 -10.92 -3.12 -9.68
C ALA A 82 -9.39 -2.93 -9.64
N PHE A 83 -8.66 -3.79 -8.91
CA PHE A 83 -7.20 -3.73 -8.84
C PHE A 83 -6.54 -4.06 -10.18
N LEU A 84 -7.02 -5.11 -10.86
CA LEU A 84 -6.50 -5.51 -12.17
C LEU A 84 -6.80 -4.44 -13.22
N PHE A 85 -8.04 -3.96 -13.26
CA PHE A 85 -8.46 -2.94 -14.20
C PHE A 85 -7.70 -1.62 -13.98
N SER A 86 -7.56 -1.18 -12.73
CA SER A 86 -6.80 0.02 -12.39
C SER A 86 -5.32 -0.10 -12.79
N SER A 87 -4.72 -1.27 -12.60
CA SER A 87 -3.33 -1.52 -13.00
C SER A 87 -3.15 -1.52 -14.52
N ALA A 88 -4.06 -2.16 -15.25
CA ALA A 88 -4.07 -2.13 -16.72
C ALA A 88 -4.28 -0.70 -17.25
N LEU A 89 -5.23 0.04 -16.67
CA LEU A 89 -5.52 1.42 -17.03
C LEU A 89 -4.30 2.33 -16.79
N ALA A 90 -3.63 2.20 -15.64
CA ALA A 90 -2.41 2.94 -15.35
C ALA A 90 -1.32 2.65 -16.39
N GLY A 91 -1.14 1.38 -16.78
CA GLY A 91 -0.18 0.99 -17.82
C GLY A 91 -0.47 1.64 -19.17
N VAL A 92 -1.72 1.54 -19.64
CA VAL A 92 -2.14 2.14 -20.92
C VAL A 92 -1.97 3.67 -20.90
N LEU A 93 -2.37 4.33 -19.82
CA LEU A 93 -2.19 5.79 -19.68
C LEU A 93 -0.70 6.16 -19.67
N GLN A 94 0.18 5.38 -19.06
CA GLN A 94 1.61 5.66 -19.09
C GLN A 94 2.25 5.40 -20.46
N GLU A 95 1.72 4.48 -21.26
CA GLU A 95 2.20 4.24 -22.63
C GLU A 95 1.77 5.34 -23.59
N VAL A 96 0.54 5.85 -23.45
CA VAL A 96 -0.01 6.88 -24.34
C VAL A 96 0.67 8.24 -24.15
N PHE A 97 1.13 8.56 -22.94
CA PHE A 97 1.73 9.86 -22.65
C PHE A 97 3.26 9.82 -22.77
N GLY A 98 3.84 10.71 -23.58
CA GLY A 98 5.30 10.73 -23.82
C GLY A 98 6.14 11.37 -22.70
N ASN A 99 5.53 12.22 -21.87
CA ASN A 99 6.26 12.98 -20.84
C ASN A 99 6.54 12.13 -19.59
N PRO A 100 7.82 11.93 -19.20
CA PRO A 100 8.19 11.06 -18.08
C PRO A 100 7.58 11.51 -16.75
N ASP A 101 7.45 12.82 -16.50
CA ASP A 101 6.86 13.34 -15.26
C ASP A 101 5.35 13.07 -15.17
N GLN A 102 4.64 13.06 -16.30
CA GLN A 102 3.20 12.79 -16.33
C GLN A 102 2.91 11.30 -16.12
N LYS A 103 3.77 10.42 -16.63
CA LYS A 103 3.66 8.97 -16.41
C LYS A 103 3.67 8.62 -14.91
N ALA A 104 4.48 9.33 -14.13
CA ALA A 104 4.62 9.11 -12.71
C ALA A 104 3.31 9.36 -11.94
N TRP A 105 2.52 10.36 -12.34
CA TRP A 105 1.20 10.62 -11.75
C TRP A 105 0.17 9.53 -12.05
N PHE A 106 0.21 8.95 -13.26
CA PHE A 106 -0.67 7.84 -13.62
C PHE A 106 -0.36 6.56 -12.83
N ALA A 107 0.85 6.42 -12.27
CA ALA A 107 1.19 5.30 -11.40
C ALA A 107 0.31 5.27 -10.13
N LEU A 108 -0.15 6.44 -9.66
CA LEU A 108 -0.99 6.58 -8.46
C LEU A 108 -2.40 6.02 -8.66
N ILE A 109 -2.84 5.85 -9.91
CA ILE A 109 -4.16 5.28 -10.21
C ILE A 109 -4.20 3.82 -9.76
N SER A 110 -3.10 3.07 -9.97
CA SER A 110 -2.98 1.69 -9.54
C SER A 110 -2.63 1.60 -8.05
N PRO A 111 -3.51 1.03 -7.21
CA PRO A 111 -3.22 0.81 -5.80
C PRO A 111 -2.02 -0.11 -5.61
N ALA A 112 -1.92 -1.15 -6.44
CA ALA A 112 -0.82 -2.12 -6.40
C ALA A 112 0.52 -1.43 -6.69
N ARG A 113 0.55 -0.56 -7.70
CA ARG A 113 1.77 0.15 -8.06
C ARG A 113 2.16 1.19 -7.00
N THR A 114 1.19 1.95 -6.51
CA THR A 114 1.41 2.94 -5.44
C THR A 114 2.07 2.30 -4.21
N ILE A 115 1.59 1.12 -3.80
CA ILE A 115 2.19 0.37 -2.69
C ILE A 115 3.62 -0.03 -3.02
N THR A 116 3.87 -0.59 -4.19
CA THR A 116 5.22 -1.04 -4.59
C THR A 116 6.22 0.11 -4.62
N GLU A 117 5.87 1.23 -5.25
CA GLU A 117 6.77 2.39 -5.34
C GLU A 117 7.01 3.03 -3.96
N PHE A 118 6.00 3.06 -3.08
CA PHE A 118 6.17 3.50 -1.70
C PHE A 118 7.15 2.59 -0.93
N VAL A 119 6.96 1.27 -1.02
CA VAL A 119 7.85 0.30 -0.37
C VAL A 119 9.27 0.45 -0.90
N LEU A 120 9.47 0.41 -2.22
CA LEU A 120 10.80 0.57 -2.81
C LEU A 120 11.44 1.91 -2.45
N GLY A 121 10.65 2.98 -2.40
CA GLY A 121 11.09 4.32 -2.04
C GLY A 121 11.58 4.45 -0.60
N ILE A 122 10.99 3.71 0.35
CA ILE A 122 11.45 3.68 1.75
C ILE A 122 12.85 3.05 1.87
N TRP A 123 13.18 2.11 1.00
CA TRP A 123 14.52 1.50 0.91
C TRP A 123 15.45 2.18 -0.10
N GLY A 124 15.02 3.27 -0.75
CA GLY A 124 15.82 3.98 -1.76
C GLY A 124 16.09 3.16 -3.02
N GLN A 125 15.26 2.15 -3.30
CA GLN A 125 15.40 1.22 -4.43
C GLN A 125 14.47 1.56 -5.60
N VAL A 126 14.11 2.83 -5.76
CA VAL A 126 13.19 3.22 -6.84
C VAL A 126 13.93 3.22 -8.17
N ASN A 127 13.35 2.54 -9.16
CA ASN A 127 13.99 2.40 -10.47
C ASN A 127 13.70 3.63 -11.33
N SER A 128 14.68 4.52 -11.45
CA SER A 128 14.59 5.75 -12.28
C SER A 128 14.59 5.48 -13.78
N ASP A 129 15.10 4.33 -14.21
CA ASP A 129 15.26 3.98 -15.64
C ASP A 129 14.14 3.05 -16.16
N GLY A 130 13.01 2.98 -15.46
CA GLY A 130 11.89 2.14 -15.84
C GLY A 130 11.18 2.64 -17.11
N ALA A 131 10.56 1.71 -17.86
CA ALA A 131 9.72 1.98 -19.04
C ALA A 131 8.53 2.96 -18.78
N PHE A 132 8.33 3.34 -17.53
CA PHE A 132 7.17 4.07 -17.01
C PHE A 132 7.50 5.47 -16.48
N GLY A 133 8.69 6.00 -16.80
CA GLY A 133 9.09 7.36 -16.44
C GLY A 133 9.79 7.46 -15.08
N ASN A 134 10.22 8.68 -14.75
CA ASN A 134 10.88 8.95 -13.48
C ASN A 134 9.89 8.79 -12.32
N PRO A 135 10.20 8.01 -11.30
CA PRO A 135 9.34 7.86 -10.14
C PRO A 135 9.17 9.20 -9.39
N LEU A 136 8.01 9.38 -8.78
CA LEU A 136 7.77 10.52 -7.88
C LEU A 136 8.58 10.35 -6.60
N GLU A 137 8.69 11.42 -5.82
CA GLU A 137 9.26 11.37 -4.48
C GLU A 137 8.48 10.38 -3.60
N THR A 138 9.19 9.54 -2.83
CA THR A 138 8.60 8.50 -1.95
C THR A 138 7.47 9.03 -1.08
N TRP A 139 7.61 10.27 -0.60
CA TRP A 139 6.61 10.91 0.26
C TRP A 139 5.29 11.18 -0.46
N ILE A 140 5.31 11.38 -1.78
CA ILE A 140 4.09 11.58 -2.58
C ILE A 140 3.25 10.31 -2.61
N TYR A 141 3.88 9.13 -2.76
CA TYR A 141 3.16 7.86 -2.71
C TYR A 141 2.54 7.63 -1.32
N GLY A 142 3.30 7.89 -0.25
CA GLY A 142 2.79 7.83 1.12
C GLY A 142 1.61 8.78 1.35
N ALA A 143 1.75 10.04 0.93
CA ALA A 143 0.70 11.05 1.04
C ALA A 143 -0.55 10.66 0.23
N ALA A 144 -0.40 10.14 -0.99
CA ALA A 144 -1.51 9.65 -1.80
C ALA A 144 -2.27 8.51 -1.10
N MET A 145 -1.56 7.57 -0.47
CA MET A 145 -2.19 6.50 0.32
C MET A 145 -2.99 7.07 1.50
N ILE A 146 -2.44 8.05 2.23
CA ILE A 146 -3.17 8.72 3.33
C ILE A 146 -4.43 9.42 2.80
N VAL A 147 -4.32 10.18 1.71
CA VAL A 147 -5.45 10.90 1.11
C VAL A 147 -6.55 9.92 0.69
N ILE A 148 -6.20 8.82 0.03
CA ILE A 148 -7.17 7.80 -0.37
C ILE A 148 -7.83 7.15 0.85
N MET A 149 -7.08 6.87 1.92
CA MET A 149 -7.64 6.37 3.17
C MET A 149 -8.63 7.35 3.78
N LEU A 150 -8.31 8.65 3.80
CA LEU A 150 -9.20 9.69 4.31
C LEU A 150 -10.47 9.78 3.45
N ILE A 151 -10.36 9.71 2.12
CA ILE A 151 -11.51 9.66 1.21
C ILE A 151 -12.37 8.43 1.51
N CYS A 152 -11.76 7.25 1.68
CA CYS A 152 -12.46 6.03 2.03
C CYS A 152 -13.23 6.15 3.36
N CYS A 153 -12.59 6.73 4.37
CA CYS A 153 -13.20 7.03 5.65
C CYS A 153 -14.34 8.05 5.53
N ALA A 154 -14.18 9.09 4.73
CA ALA A 154 -15.20 10.12 4.49
C ALA A 154 -16.43 9.53 3.78
N ILE A 155 -16.23 8.71 2.74
CA ILE A 155 -17.33 8.00 2.05
C ILE A 155 -18.08 7.09 3.02
N MET A 156 -17.35 6.34 3.86
CA MET A 156 -17.98 5.50 4.89
C MET A 156 -18.75 6.33 5.92
N TYR A 157 -18.20 7.46 6.36
CA TYR A 157 -18.88 8.37 7.29
C TYR A 157 -20.17 8.90 6.67
N TRP A 158 -20.11 9.45 5.46
CA TRP A 158 -21.28 9.94 4.72
C TRP A 158 -22.33 8.85 4.53
N ARG A 159 -21.92 7.60 4.29
CA ARG A 159 -22.87 6.50 4.09
C ARG A 159 -23.57 6.04 5.37
N TYR A 160 -22.93 6.21 6.53
CA TYR A 160 -23.40 5.73 7.83
C TYR A 160 -24.01 6.81 8.73
N VAL A 161 -23.82 8.10 8.43
CA VAL A 161 -24.58 9.17 9.08
C VAL A 161 -26.04 9.01 8.64
N PRO A 162 -26.96 8.67 9.56
CA PRO A 162 -28.39 8.69 9.27
C PRO A 162 -28.78 10.13 8.93
N GLU A 163 -29.60 10.31 7.90
CA GLU A 163 -30.43 11.51 7.83
C GLU A 163 -31.36 11.45 9.06
N ASP A 164 -31.05 12.23 10.09
CA ASP A 164 -31.98 12.57 11.17
C ASP A 164 -33.06 13.53 10.65
#